data_AF-A0A1I4M8D2-F1
#
_entry.id   AF-A0A1I4M8D2-F1
#
_cell.length_a   1.000
_cell.length_b   1.000
_cell.length_c   1.000
_cell.angle_alpha   90.00
_cell.angle_beta   90.00
_cell.angle_gamma   90.00
#
_symmetry.space_group_name_H-M   'P 1'
#
loop_
_entity.id
_entity.type
_entity.pdbx_description
1 polymer ?
#
loop_
_entity_poly.entity_id
_entity_poly.type
_entity_poly.pdbx_seq_one_letter_code
_entity_poly.pdbx_strand_id
1 'polypeptide(L)'
;MSFELRKIEDVGTSNPIVARLSIQTNQILNSFPIEKQKKQEIINVLGNKVQKKLIFCFKIYRYIFEEAQYIKKDISENGLNEQANGRVINVPTIINMEDKCESFLYQFKLALRELTQLFGVFYDKKFDKPRYDKIHEWSKKEFGENDELTKILKSDHDLWINKAISMRNAVEHPGGYSGVLHINKTQIIKNNGEKSLLLPTWNLNDKEKSSILKDMSMFIINMLEFCEDLLMISLKKTDRSDIPFIFEEIPNKDRNEDCQIRIRVSLEKKFLN
;
A
#
# COMPACT_ATOMS: atom_id res chain seq x y z
N MET A 1 29.38 28.07 14.99
CA MET A 1 28.11 27.87 14.25
C MET A 1 27.58 26.51 14.67
N SER A 2 26.45 26.44 15.36
CA SER A 2 25.88 25.19 15.91
C SER A 2 24.74 24.71 15.02
N PHE A 3 24.81 23.46 14.56
CA PHE A 3 23.72 22.83 13.81
C PHE A 3 22.90 21.95 14.75
N GLU A 4 21.58 22.10 14.70
CA GLU A 4 20.64 21.24 15.41
C GLU A 4 20.13 20.16 14.46
N LEU A 5 20.49 18.91 14.74
CA LEU A 5 19.99 17.74 14.01
C LEU A 5 18.82 17.14 14.79
N ARG A 6 17.61 17.18 14.20
CA ARG A 6 16.42 16.54 14.76
C ARG A 6 15.99 15.36 13.90
N LYS A 7 15.71 14.23 14.55
CA LYS A 7 15.07 13.08 13.90
C LYS A 7 13.58 13.37 13.74
N ILE A 8 13.12 13.55 12.50
CA ILE A 8 11.73 13.90 12.18
C ILE A 8 10.87 12.64 11.98
N GLU A 9 11.47 11.56 11.48
CA GLU A 9 10.82 10.26 11.27
C GLU A 9 11.77 9.12 11.68
N ASP A 10 11.19 7.98 12.07
CA ASP A 10 11.89 6.74 12.43
C ASP A 10 12.10 5.79 11.24
N VAL A 11 11.66 6.19 10.04
CA VAL A 11 11.77 5.41 8.81
C VAL A 11 12.64 6.16 7.79
N GLY A 12 13.72 5.52 7.33
CA GLY A 12 14.66 6.07 6.34
C GLY A 12 14.51 5.44 4.95
N THR A 13 15.49 5.68 4.07
CA THR A 13 15.51 5.17 2.69
C THR A 13 15.66 3.65 2.57
N SER A 14 16.08 2.96 3.64
CA SER A 14 16.05 1.50 3.68
C SER A 14 14.62 0.94 3.62
N ASN A 15 13.60 1.77 3.92
CA ASN A 15 12.21 1.41 3.69
C ASN A 15 11.79 1.66 2.23
N PRO A 16 11.24 0.65 1.52
CA PRO A 16 10.79 0.78 0.13
C PRO A 16 9.83 1.94 -0.13
N ILE A 17 8.98 2.27 0.84
CA ILE A 17 7.99 3.34 0.71
C ILE A 17 8.71 4.69 0.56
N VAL A 18 9.74 4.94 1.37
CA VAL A 18 10.54 6.17 1.30
C VAL A 18 11.40 6.16 0.05
N ALA A 19 12.11 5.06 -0.22
CA ALA A 19 12.98 4.94 -1.38
C ALA A 19 12.22 5.20 -2.69
N ARG A 20 11.03 4.60 -2.87
CA ARG A 20 10.32 4.64 -4.15
C ARG A 20 9.47 5.89 -4.32
N LEU A 21 8.77 6.34 -3.28
CA LEU A 21 7.89 7.53 -3.38
C LEU A 21 8.65 8.86 -3.27
N SER A 22 9.87 8.86 -2.69
CA SER A 22 10.71 10.06 -2.65
C SER A 22 11.90 9.97 -3.61
N ILE A 23 12.85 9.07 -3.35
CA ILE A 23 14.15 9.07 -4.05
C ILE A 23 13.99 8.70 -5.52
N GLN A 24 13.38 7.55 -5.79
CA GLN A 24 13.12 7.08 -7.16
C GLN A 24 12.21 8.06 -7.90
N THR A 25 11.13 8.55 -7.28
CA THR A 25 10.24 9.53 -7.91
C THR A 25 11.01 10.77 -8.35
N ASN A 26 11.87 11.32 -7.50
CA ASN A 26 12.71 12.47 -7.85
C ASN A 26 13.71 12.13 -8.97
N GLN A 27 14.35 10.97 -8.92
CA GLN A 27 15.27 10.51 -9.97
C GLN A 27 14.57 10.38 -11.33
N ILE A 28 13.40 9.73 -11.36
CA ILE A 28 12.58 9.58 -12.56
C ILE A 28 12.22 10.96 -13.12
N LEU A 29 11.67 11.85 -12.30
CA LEU A 29 11.24 13.17 -12.76
C LEU A 29 12.40 14.02 -13.30
N ASN A 30 13.62 13.84 -12.78
CA ASN A 30 14.79 14.56 -13.26
C ASN A 30 15.24 14.11 -14.66
N SER A 31 14.85 12.92 -15.10
CA SER A 31 15.12 12.47 -16.47
C SER A 31 14.19 13.11 -17.51
N PHE A 32 12.98 13.54 -17.12
CA PHE A 32 12.01 14.10 -18.07
C PHE A 32 12.04 15.65 -18.12
N PRO A 33 11.79 16.26 -19.29
CA PRO A 33 11.75 17.72 -19.46
C PRO A 33 10.42 18.31 -18.97
N ILE A 34 10.13 18.12 -17.68
CA ILE A 34 8.91 18.61 -17.02
C ILE A 34 9.20 19.95 -16.33
N GLU A 35 8.22 20.84 -16.34
CA GLU A 35 8.29 22.11 -15.61
C GLU A 35 8.54 21.89 -14.11
N LYS A 36 9.35 22.76 -13.51
CA LYS A 36 9.74 22.66 -12.10
C LYS A 36 8.54 22.65 -11.15
N GLN A 37 7.52 23.45 -11.44
CA GLN A 37 6.30 23.49 -10.64
C GLN A 37 5.57 22.14 -10.66
N LYS A 38 5.35 21.58 -11.86
CA LYS A 38 4.73 20.26 -12.04
C LYS A 38 5.53 19.15 -11.35
N LYS A 39 6.87 19.16 -11.44
CA LYS A 39 7.73 18.22 -10.69
C LYS A 39 7.51 18.33 -9.18
N GLN A 40 7.46 19.55 -8.65
CA GLN A 40 7.26 19.80 -7.22
C GLN A 40 5.87 19.33 -6.74
N GLU A 41 4.83 19.49 -7.56
CA GLU A 41 3.49 19.00 -7.27
C GLU A 41 3.43 17.46 -7.24
N ILE A 42 4.06 16.78 -8.20
CA ILE A 42 4.16 15.31 -8.21
C ILE A 42 4.90 14.81 -6.96
N ILE A 43 6.06 15.41 -6.63
CA ILE A 43 6.84 15.06 -5.43
C ILE A 43 6.00 15.31 -4.16
N ASN A 44 5.23 16.38 -4.10
CA ASN A 44 4.37 16.65 -2.95
C ASN A 44 3.25 15.61 -2.82
N VAL A 45 2.65 15.16 -3.92
CA VAL A 45 1.63 14.10 -3.87
C VAL A 45 2.25 12.76 -3.43
N LEU A 46 3.29 12.30 -4.12
CA LEU A 46 3.87 10.98 -3.86
C LEU A 46 4.74 10.95 -2.59
N GLY A 47 5.78 11.78 -2.53
CA GLY A 47 6.81 11.75 -1.48
C GLY A 47 6.40 12.40 -0.16
N ASN A 48 5.34 13.21 -0.14
CA ASN A 48 4.86 13.84 1.10
C ASN A 48 3.47 13.33 1.51
N LYS A 49 2.46 13.44 0.65
CA LYS A 49 1.07 13.10 1.02
C LYS A 49 0.84 11.59 1.09
N VAL A 50 1.05 10.87 -0.01
CA VAL A 50 0.84 9.41 -0.07
C VAL A 50 1.83 8.68 0.83
N GLN A 51 3.12 9.04 0.76
CA GLN A 51 4.18 8.43 1.57
C GLN A 51 3.87 8.42 3.06
N LYS A 52 3.45 9.56 3.64
CA LYS A 52 3.14 9.66 5.09
C LYS A 52 2.03 8.70 5.51
N LYS A 53 0.99 8.57 4.67
CA LYS A 53 -0.14 7.67 4.92
C LYS A 53 0.29 6.21 4.84
N LEU A 54 1.10 5.88 3.85
CA LEU A 54 1.57 4.51 3.65
C LEU A 54 2.59 4.09 4.71
N ILE A 55 3.45 5.00 5.19
CA ILE A 55 4.34 4.76 6.34
C ILE A 55 3.52 4.47 7.59
N PHE A 56 2.43 5.20 7.83
CA PHE A 56 1.55 4.93 8.96
C PHE A 56 0.92 3.53 8.87
N CYS A 57 0.42 3.15 7.69
CA CYS A 57 -0.08 1.80 7.42
C CYS A 57 1.01 0.74 7.68
N PHE A 58 2.23 0.99 7.22
CA PHE A 58 3.38 0.12 7.43
C PHE A 58 3.71 -0.05 8.92
N LYS A 59 3.70 1.03 9.71
CA LYS A 59 3.93 0.97 11.16
C LYS A 59 2.88 0.08 11.86
N ILE A 60 1.61 0.21 11.49
CA ILE A 60 0.55 -0.68 12.01
C ILE A 60 0.80 -2.14 11.61
N TYR A 61 1.07 -2.38 10.34
CA TYR A 61 1.36 -3.72 9.83
C TYR A 61 2.55 -4.35 10.58
N ARG A 62 3.65 -3.61 10.74
CA ARG A 62 4.86 -4.06 11.45
C ARG A 62 4.57 -4.43 12.89
N TYR A 63 3.83 -3.58 13.61
CA TYR A 63 3.41 -3.87 14.98
C TYR A 63 2.64 -5.20 15.05
N ILE A 64 1.59 -5.37 14.23
CA ILE A 64 0.77 -6.59 14.25
C ILE A 64 1.61 -7.81 13.86
N PHE A 65 2.54 -7.64 12.90
CA PHE A 65 3.43 -8.71 12.46
C PHE A 65 4.35 -9.16 13.59
N GLU A 66 5.01 -8.21 14.27
CA GLU A 66 5.94 -8.49 15.37
C GLU A 66 5.22 -9.17 16.54
N GLU A 67 4.04 -8.68 16.93
CA GLU A 67 3.20 -9.31 17.95
C GLU A 67 2.78 -10.73 17.55
N ALA A 68 2.39 -10.94 16.29
CA ALA A 68 2.03 -12.27 15.81
C ALA A 68 3.22 -13.24 15.79
N GLN A 69 4.43 -12.75 15.49
CA GLN A 69 5.66 -13.56 15.57
C GLN A 69 6.01 -13.89 17.02
N TYR A 70 5.88 -12.92 17.93
CA TYR A 70 6.07 -13.15 19.36
C TYR A 70 5.12 -14.25 19.87
N ILE A 71 3.83 -14.16 19.56
CA ILE A 71 2.82 -15.17 19.93
C ILE A 71 3.19 -16.55 19.38
N LYS A 72 3.60 -16.63 18.11
CA LYS A 72 4.01 -17.90 17.49
C LYS A 72 5.23 -18.50 18.18
N LYS A 73 6.23 -17.67 18.47
CA LYS A 73 7.47 -18.08 19.11
C LYS A 73 7.20 -18.59 20.53
N ASP A 74 6.49 -17.81 21.33
CA ASP A 74 6.13 -18.16 22.71
C ASP A 74 5.44 -19.53 22.77
N ILE A 75 4.49 -19.79 21.87
CA ILE A 75 3.78 -21.08 21.84
C ILE A 75 4.67 -22.21 21.34
N SER A 76 5.57 -21.95 20.39
CA SER A 76 6.50 -22.98 19.93
C SER A 76 7.50 -23.39 21.01
N GLU A 77 7.86 -22.47 21.91
CA GLU A 77 8.85 -22.71 22.97
C GLU A 77 8.19 -23.22 24.27
N ASN A 78 7.04 -22.65 24.65
CA ASN A 78 6.39 -22.89 25.94
C ASN A 78 5.08 -23.69 25.86
N GLY A 79 4.60 -23.98 24.65
CA GLY A 79 3.28 -24.58 24.43
C GLY A 79 2.12 -23.61 24.70
N LEU A 80 0.89 -24.12 24.65
CA LEU A 80 -0.28 -23.35 25.07
C LEU A 80 -0.33 -23.28 26.61
N ASN A 81 -0.57 -22.10 27.16
CA ASN A 81 -0.76 -21.92 28.59
C ASN A 81 -2.14 -22.47 29.00
N GLU A 82 -2.13 -23.71 29.47
CA GLU A 82 -3.31 -24.46 29.91
C GLU A 82 -3.44 -24.46 31.44
N GLN A 83 -4.66 -24.25 31.92
CA GLN A 83 -5.03 -24.32 33.33
C GLN A 83 -6.19 -25.31 33.52
N ALA A 84 -6.41 -25.74 34.78
CA ALA A 84 -7.49 -26.65 35.16
C ALA A 84 -7.53 -27.96 34.33
N ASN A 85 -6.37 -28.60 34.14
CA ASN A 85 -6.19 -29.80 33.30
C ASN A 85 -6.66 -29.61 31.86
N GLY A 86 -6.30 -28.48 31.23
CA GLY A 86 -6.60 -28.21 29.83
C GLY A 86 -8.02 -27.74 29.53
N ARG A 87 -8.83 -27.47 30.56
CA ARG A 87 -10.19 -26.90 30.44
C ARG A 87 -10.19 -25.40 30.22
N VAL A 88 -9.16 -24.71 30.70
CA VAL A 88 -8.97 -23.27 30.51
C VAL A 88 -7.69 -23.07 29.71
N ILE A 89 -7.76 -22.29 28.63
CA ILE A 89 -6.60 -21.98 27.80
C ILE A 89 -6.51 -20.48 27.66
N ASN A 90 -5.37 -19.92 28.05
CA ASN A 90 -5.09 -18.51 27.86
C ASN A 90 -4.68 -18.29 26.40
N VAL A 91 -5.56 -17.63 25.62
CA VAL A 91 -5.29 -17.30 24.22
C VAL A 91 -4.56 -15.96 24.17
N PRO A 92 -3.31 -15.90 23.70
CA PRO A 92 -2.63 -14.63 23.52
C PRO A 92 -3.33 -13.81 22.44
N THR A 93 -3.51 -12.51 22.70
CA THR A 93 -4.20 -11.59 21.81
C THR A 93 -3.35 -10.36 21.53
N ILE A 94 -3.52 -9.80 20.34
CA ILE A 94 -2.90 -8.53 19.98
C ILE A 94 -3.76 -7.39 20.55
N ILE A 95 -3.16 -6.55 21.38
CA ILE A 95 -3.85 -5.44 22.05
C ILE A 95 -4.35 -4.42 21.01
N ASN A 96 -5.58 -3.93 21.21
CA ASN A 96 -6.25 -2.92 20.37
C ASN A 96 -6.27 -3.30 18.87
N MET A 97 -6.48 -4.58 18.57
CA MET A 97 -6.49 -5.09 17.19
C MET A 97 -7.53 -4.39 16.31
N GLU A 98 -8.73 -4.16 16.84
CA GLU A 98 -9.83 -3.48 16.15
C GLU A 98 -9.41 -2.07 15.73
N ASP A 99 -9.03 -1.22 16.68
CA ASP A 99 -8.56 0.14 16.43
C ASP A 99 -7.41 0.21 15.40
N LYS A 100 -6.47 -0.75 15.47
CA LYS A 100 -5.34 -0.83 14.54
C LYS A 100 -5.80 -1.16 13.12
N CYS A 101 -6.67 -2.15 12.96
CA CYS A 101 -7.26 -2.49 11.66
C CYS A 101 -8.06 -1.32 11.07
N GLU A 102 -8.87 -0.66 11.88
CA GLU A 102 -9.64 0.50 11.45
C GLU A 102 -8.76 1.67 11.03
N SER A 103 -7.73 1.96 11.83
CA SER A 103 -6.75 3.01 11.57
C SER A 103 -5.95 2.73 10.30
N PHE A 104 -5.56 1.47 10.06
CA PHE A 104 -4.91 1.05 8.83
C PHE A 104 -5.80 1.33 7.63
N LEU A 105 -7.05 0.82 7.64
CA LEU A 105 -7.98 0.97 6.52
C LEU A 105 -8.32 2.44 6.27
N TYR A 106 -8.40 3.25 7.33
CA TYR A 106 -8.61 4.68 7.22
C TYR A 106 -7.46 5.36 6.49
N GLN A 107 -6.23 5.22 6.98
CA GLN A 107 -5.05 5.87 6.37
C GLN A 107 -4.79 5.33 4.96
N PHE A 108 -5.11 4.07 4.70
CA PHE A 108 -5.03 3.50 3.35
C PHE A 108 -6.01 4.15 2.37
N LYS A 109 -7.29 4.31 2.77
CA LYS A 109 -8.29 5.05 1.97
C LYS A 109 -7.87 6.52 1.79
N LEU A 110 -7.22 7.12 2.78
CA LEU A 110 -6.64 8.45 2.64
C LEU A 110 -5.51 8.48 1.62
N ALA A 111 -4.60 7.51 1.63
CA ALA A 111 -3.51 7.41 0.65
C ALA A 111 -4.05 7.34 -0.79
N LEU A 112 -5.08 6.51 -1.02
CA LEU A 112 -5.80 6.43 -2.29
C LEU A 112 -6.41 7.78 -2.69
N ARG A 113 -6.98 8.52 -1.72
CA ARG A 113 -7.53 9.86 -1.98
C ARG A 113 -6.45 10.89 -2.30
N GLU A 114 -5.30 10.85 -1.64
CA GLU A 114 -4.19 11.75 -1.98
C GLU A 114 -3.65 11.44 -3.38
N LEU A 115 -3.58 10.16 -3.75
CA LEU A 115 -3.10 9.73 -5.06
C LEU A 115 -3.97 10.24 -6.23
N THR A 116 -5.27 10.48 -6.02
CA THR A 116 -6.13 11.05 -7.07
C THR A 116 -5.70 12.45 -7.52
N GLN A 117 -4.88 13.15 -6.73
CA GLN A 117 -4.38 14.47 -7.10
C GLN A 117 -3.41 14.41 -8.29
N LEU A 118 -2.76 13.26 -8.54
CA LEU A 118 -1.91 13.10 -9.73
C LEU A 118 -2.67 13.33 -11.03
N PHE A 119 -3.96 12.96 -11.10
CA PHE A 119 -4.77 13.22 -12.29
C PHE A 119 -4.96 14.72 -12.54
N GLY A 120 -5.01 15.53 -11.49
CA GLY A 120 -5.04 16.98 -11.58
C GLY A 120 -3.73 17.53 -12.14
N VAL A 121 -2.59 16.95 -11.73
CA VAL A 121 -1.26 17.42 -12.16
C VAL A 121 -0.93 17.00 -13.59
N PHE A 122 -1.33 15.80 -14.02
CA PHE A 122 -1.03 15.29 -15.35
C PHE A 122 -2.06 15.65 -16.41
N TYR A 123 -3.34 15.75 -16.05
CA TYR A 123 -4.46 15.82 -16.99
C TYR A 123 -5.47 16.94 -16.67
N ASP A 124 -5.15 17.85 -15.73
CA ASP A 124 -6.06 18.90 -15.26
C ASP A 124 -7.42 18.38 -14.76
N LYS A 125 -7.49 17.10 -14.37
CA LYS A 125 -8.72 16.45 -13.92
C LYS A 125 -8.71 16.22 -12.41
N LYS A 126 -9.59 16.93 -11.71
CA LYS A 126 -9.75 16.81 -10.25
C LYS A 126 -10.76 15.74 -9.86
N PHE A 127 -10.43 14.99 -8.81
CA PHE A 127 -11.31 14.00 -8.18
C PHE A 127 -11.26 14.17 -6.66
N ASP A 128 -12.41 14.51 -6.06
CA ASP A 128 -12.50 14.80 -4.62
C ASP A 128 -12.56 13.55 -3.73
N LYS A 129 -12.82 12.39 -4.33
CA LYS A 129 -13.02 11.12 -3.64
C LYS A 129 -12.20 10.03 -4.32
N PRO A 130 -11.75 8.99 -3.58
CA PRO A 130 -11.03 7.84 -4.15
C PRO A 130 -12.00 6.88 -4.89
N ARG A 131 -12.79 7.41 -5.82
CA ARG A 131 -13.74 6.65 -6.65
C ARG A 131 -13.06 6.21 -7.93
N TYR A 132 -12.19 5.22 -7.81
CA TYR A 132 -11.39 4.71 -8.92
C TYR A 132 -12.25 4.07 -10.03
N ASP A 133 -13.47 3.64 -9.71
CA ASP A 133 -14.51 3.31 -10.71
C ASP A 133 -14.83 4.51 -11.62
N LYS A 134 -14.95 5.71 -11.04
CA LYS A 134 -15.23 6.95 -11.77
C LYS A 134 -14.01 7.51 -12.48
N ILE A 135 -12.82 7.31 -11.93
CA ILE A 135 -11.57 7.66 -12.60
C ILE A 135 -11.37 6.77 -13.84
N HIS A 136 -11.65 5.46 -13.71
CA HIS A 136 -11.68 4.53 -14.85
C HIS A 136 -12.72 4.94 -15.90
N GLU A 137 -13.97 5.23 -15.51
CA GLU A 137 -15.01 5.69 -16.44
C GLU A 137 -14.59 6.97 -17.19
N TRP A 138 -13.90 7.90 -16.51
CA TRP A 138 -13.34 9.08 -17.15
C TRP A 138 -12.21 8.73 -18.12
N SER A 139 -11.22 7.95 -17.68
CA SER A 139 -10.07 7.52 -18.51
C SER A 139 -10.54 6.79 -19.78
N LYS A 140 -11.55 5.91 -19.65
CA LYS A 140 -12.17 5.21 -20.77
C LYS A 140 -12.78 6.16 -21.80
N LYS A 141 -13.45 7.23 -21.35
CA LYS A 141 -14.05 8.23 -22.24
C LYS A 141 -12.99 9.11 -22.90
N GLU A 142 -11.96 9.49 -22.16
CA GLU A 142 -10.92 10.40 -22.63
C GLU A 142 -9.92 9.72 -23.57
N PHE A 143 -9.50 8.50 -23.25
CA PHE A 143 -8.39 7.81 -23.91
C PHE A 143 -8.78 6.49 -24.59
N GLY A 144 -9.98 5.97 -24.32
CA GLY A 144 -10.46 4.70 -24.84
C GLY A 144 -10.14 3.49 -23.95
N GLU A 145 -10.78 2.35 -24.26
CA GLU A 145 -10.67 1.09 -23.49
C GLU A 145 -9.27 0.47 -23.56
N ASN A 146 -8.60 0.64 -24.70
CA ASN A 146 -7.32 -0.01 -24.96
C ASN A 146 -6.11 0.74 -24.39
N ASP A 147 -6.33 1.95 -23.86
CA ASP A 147 -5.30 2.78 -23.25
C ASP A 147 -4.73 2.13 -21.98
N GLU A 148 -3.41 2.27 -21.79
CA GLU A 148 -2.69 1.66 -20.67
C GLU A 148 -3.18 2.18 -19.32
N LEU A 149 -3.48 3.48 -19.21
CA LEU A 149 -4.02 4.07 -17.98
C LEU A 149 -5.42 3.53 -17.70
N THR A 150 -6.28 3.44 -18.72
CA THR A 150 -7.63 2.88 -18.56
C THR A 150 -7.57 1.43 -18.06
N LYS A 151 -6.68 0.61 -18.63
CA LYS A 151 -6.52 -0.80 -18.24
C LYS A 151 -6.06 -0.96 -16.81
N ILE A 152 -5.02 -0.23 -16.39
CA ILE A 152 -4.49 -0.39 -15.03
C ILE A 152 -5.51 0.10 -13.98
N LEU A 153 -6.20 1.21 -14.25
CA LEU A 153 -7.25 1.72 -13.37
C LEU A 153 -8.35 0.68 -13.15
N LYS A 154 -8.77 -0.01 -14.21
CA LYS A 154 -9.76 -1.09 -14.11
C LYS A 154 -9.22 -2.28 -13.33
N SER A 155 -8.04 -2.77 -13.72
CA SER A 155 -7.41 -3.95 -13.13
C SER A 155 -7.24 -3.79 -11.62
N ASP A 156 -6.62 -2.69 -11.16
CA ASP A 156 -6.37 -2.47 -9.74
C ASP A 156 -7.64 -2.13 -8.97
N HIS A 157 -8.60 -1.45 -9.62
CA HIS A 157 -9.92 -1.23 -9.03
C HIS A 157 -10.59 -2.56 -8.66
N ASP A 158 -10.69 -3.45 -9.64
CA ASP A 158 -11.39 -4.73 -9.53
C ASP A 158 -10.62 -5.70 -8.62
N LEU A 159 -9.28 -5.67 -8.64
CA LEU A 159 -8.43 -6.60 -7.91
C LEU A 159 -8.33 -6.31 -6.40
N TRP A 160 -8.07 -5.07 -5.99
CA TRP A 160 -7.75 -4.78 -4.59
C TRP A 160 -8.28 -3.45 -4.05
N ILE A 161 -8.36 -2.38 -4.85
CA ILE A 161 -8.79 -1.06 -4.38
C ILE A 161 -10.23 -1.14 -3.88
N ASN A 162 -11.14 -1.77 -4.64
CA ASN A 162 -12.54 -1.89 -4.25
C ASN A 162 -12.68 -2.70 -2.95
N LYS A 163 -11.88 -3.76 -2.77
CA LYS A 163 -11.85 -4.54 -1.51
C LYS A 163 -11.48 -3.65 -0.32
N ALA A 164 -10.38 -2.92 -0.41
CA ALA A 164 -9.91 -2.05 0.67
C ALA A 164 -10.91 -0.92 1.01
N ILE A 165 -11.48 -0.27 -0.01
CA ILE A 165 -12.50 0.77 0.17
C ILE A 165 -13.77 0.20 0.82
N SER A 166 -14.25 -0.96 0.35
CA SER A 166 -15.45 -1.60 0.89
C SER A 166 -15.28 -1.95 2.37
N MET A 167 -14.11 -2.51 2.73
CA MET A 167 -13.78 -2.81 4.13
C MET A 167 -13.77 -1.54 4.99
N ARG A 168 -13.18 -0.44 4.52
CA ARG A 168 -13.20 0.82 5.27
C ARG A 168 -14.61 1.40 5.40
N ASN A 169 -15.41 1.33 4.35
CA ASN A 169 -16.78 1.84 4.39
C ASN A 169 -17.65 1.04 5.37
N ALA A 170 -17.45 -0.27 5.49
CA ALA A 170 -18.14 -1.12 6.47
C ALA A 170 -17.76 -0.77 7.92
N VAL A 171 -16.53 -0.29 8.16
CA VAL A 171 -16.12 0.26 9.46
C VAL A 171 -16.78 1.62 9.73
N GLU A 172 -16.83 2.51 8.73
CA GLU A 172 -17.44 3.86 8.89
C GLU A 172 -18.96 3.82 9.06
N HIS A 173 -19.62 2.86 8.43
CA HIS A 173 -21.08 2.74 8.41
C HIS A 173 -21.53 1.28 8.63
N PRO A 174 -21.36 0.72 9.85
CA PRO A 174 -21.72 -0.66 10.14
C PRO A 174 -23.21 -0.93 9.89
N GLY A 175 -23.52 -1.99 9.15
CA GLY A 175 -24.91 -2.40 8.86
C GLY A 175 -25.62 -1.55 7.79
N GLY A 176 -24.94 -0.58 7.20
CA GLY A 176 -25.42 0.15 6.03
C GLY A 176 -25.18 -0.60 4.72
N TYR A 177 -25.28 0.09 3.58
CA TYR A 177 -25.06 -0.47 2.24
C TYR A 177 -23.68 -1.14 2.04
N SER A 178 -22.71 -0.84 2.91
CA SER A 178 -21.34 -1.38 2.82
C SER A 178 -21.12 -2.65 3.65
N GLY A 179 -22.12 -3.08 4.44
CA GLY A 179 -22.04 -4.29 5.23
C GLY A 179 -21.33 -4.12 6.58
N VAL A 180 -20.80 -5.22 7.11
CA VAL A 180 -20.10 -5.29 8.40
C VAL A 180 -18.72 -5.93 8.20
N LEU A 181 -17.67 -5.28 8.67
CA LEU A 181 -16.34 -5.86 8.74
C LEU A 181 -16.18 -6.59 10.07
N HIS A 182 -16.02 -7.90 10.03
CA HIS A 182 -15.75 -8.71 11.22
C HIS A 182 -14.24 -8.85 11.40
N ILE A 183 -13.72 -8.40 12.55
CA ILE A 183 -12.32 -8.59 12.94
C ILE A 183 -12.28 -9.72 13.96
N ASN A 184 -11.77 -10.87 13.53
CA ASN A 184 -11.63 -12.06 14.36
C ASN A 184 -10.23 -12.03 15.01
N LYS A 185 -10.21 -11.96 16.34
CA LYS A 185 -9.00 -12.07 17.16
C LYS A 185 -8.37 -13.46 17.00
N THR A 186 -7.20 -13.66 17.59
CA THR A 186 -6.54 -14.97 17.66
C THR A 186 -7.51 -16.02 18.19
N GLN A 187 -7.61 -17.16 17.52
CA GLN A 187 -8.52 -18.26 17.89
C GLN A 187 -7.73 -19.55 18.06
N ILE A 188 -8.19 -20.43 18.97
CA ILE A 188 -7.72 -21.82 19.00
C ILE A 188 -8.56 -22.62 18.02
N ILE A 189 -7.89 -23.37 17.14
CA ILE A 189 -8.50 -24.36 16.27
C ILE A 189 -7.97 -25.75 16.61
N LYS A 190 -8.80 -26.78 16.44
CA LYS A 190 -8.38 -28.18 16.61
C LYS A 190 -8.20 -28.80 15.23
N ASN A 191 -6.99 -29.24 14.92
CA ASN A 191 -6.67 -29.98 13.71
C ASN A 191 -6.16 -31.36 14.11
N ASN A 192 -6.85 -32.43 13.69
CA ASN A 192 -6.50 -33.82 13.99
C ASN A 192 -6.27 -34.13 15.49
N GLY A 193 -7.03 -33.47 16.37
CA GLY A 193 -6.89 -33.62 17.82
C GLY A 193 -5.86 -32.71 18.48
N GLU A 194 -4.97 -32.08 17.69
CA GLU A 194 -4.00 -31.10 18.17
C GLU A 194 -4.59 -29.69 18.17
N LYS A 195 -4.32 -28.93 19.23
CA LYS A 195 -4.70 -27.53 19.34
C LYS A 195 -3.65 -26.68 18.63
N SER A 196 -4.09 -25.82 17.71
CA SER A 196 -3.24 -24.84 17.03
C SER A 196 -3.87 -23.46 17.08
N LEU A 197 -3.08 -22.43 16.86
CA LEU A 197 -3.58 -21.06 16.77
C LEU A 197 -3.87 -20.64 15.34
N LEU A 198 -5.05 -20.08 15.16
CA LEU A 198 -5.38 -19.25 14.03
C LEU A 198 -5.07 -17.79 14.39
N LEU A 199 -4.10 -17.20 13.70
CA LEU A 199 -3.80 -15.77 13.80
C LEU A 199 -5.00 -14.91 13.40
N PRO A 200 -5.02 -13.61 13.79
CA PRO A 200 -6.14 -12.72 13.47
C PRO A 200 -6.51 -12.70 11.99
N THR A 201 -7.82 -12.75 11.73
CA THR A 201 -8.42 -12.74 10.39
C THR A 201 -9.54 -11.71 10.33
N TRP A 202 -9.87 -11.22 9.13
CA TRP A 202 -11.06 -10.42 8.92
C TRP A 202 -11.92 -11.01 7.81
N ASN A 203 -13.19 -10.62 7.79
CA ASN A 203 -14.11 -10.90 6.68
C ASN A 203 -15.14 -9.78 6.56
N LEU A 204 -15.50 -9.47 5.33
CA LEU A 204 -16.56 -8.51 5.03
C LEU A 204 -17.85 -9.28 4.80
N ASN A 205 -18.87 -9.06 5.66
CA ASN A 205 -20.10 -9.85 5.69
C ASN A 205 -19.79 -11.35 5.82
N ASP A 206 -20.58 -12.20 5.18
CA ASP A 206 -20.41 -13.66 5.18
C ASP A 206 -19.35 -14.17 4.18
N LYS A 207 -18.46 -13.30 3.70
CA LYS A 207 -17.34 -13.74 2.85
C LYS A 207 -16.33 -14.56 3.65
N GLU A 208 -15.50 -15.31 2.94
CA GLU A 208 -14.43 -16.09 3.56
C GLU A 208 -13.45 -15.23 4.37
N LYS A 209 -13.01 -15.79 5.50
CA LYS A 209 -11.99 -15.19 6.37
C LYS A 209 -10.66 -15.09 5.62
N SER A 210 -10.02 -13.95 5.73
CA SER A 210 -8.70 -13.69 5.17
C SER A 210 -7.73 -13.21 6.25
N SER A 211 -6.45 -13.57 6.10
CA SER A 211 -5.41 -13.16 7.04
C SER A 211 -5.21 -11.65 6.99
N ILE A 212 -5.33 -10.99 8.14
CA ILE A 212 -5.12 -9.54 8.25
C ILE A 212 -3.70 -9.18 7.82
N LEU A 213 -2.70 -9.93 8.28
CA LEU A 213 -1.30 -9.67 7.94
C LEU A 213 -1.02 -9.81 6.45
N LYS A 214 -1.56 -10.86 5.81
CA LYS A 214 -1.37 -11.08 4.37
C LYS A 214 -2.00 -9.94 3.57
N ASP A 215 -3.24 -9.57 3.91
CA ASP A 215 -3.95 -8.52 3.20
C ASP A 215 -3.33 -7.13 3.43
N MET A 216 -2.92 -6.78 4.67
CA MET A 216 -2.25 -5.51 4.94
C MET A 216 -0.93 -5.37 4.17
N SER A 217 -0.12 -6.43 4.14
CA SER A 217 1.12 -6.46 3.35
C SER A 217 0.83 -6.29 1.86
N MET A 218 -0.16 -7.01 1.34
CA MET A 218 -0.57 -6.92 -0.06
C MET A 218 -1.05 -5.51 -0.41
N PHE A 219 -1.90 -4.90 0.43
CA PHE A 219 -2.37 -3.54 0.21
C PHE A 219 -1.24 -2.52 0.17
N ILE A 220 -0.25 -2.62 1.08
CA ILE A 220 0.92 -1.73 1.07
C ILE A 220 1.72 -1.89 -0.21
N ILE A 221 2.01 -3.13 -0.62
CA ILE A 221 2.80 -3.43 -1.83
C ILE A 221 2.05 -2.94 -3.07
N ASN A 222 0.79 -3.32 -3.24
CA ASN A 222 0.00 -2.95 -4.41
C ASN A 222 -0.18 -1.43 -4.50
N MET A 223 -0.35 -0.72 -3.38
CA MET A 223 -0.42 0.75 -3.39
C MET A 223 0.89 1.37 -3.87
N LEU A 224 2.03 0.80 -3.46
CA LEU A 224 3.34 1.28 -3.86
C LEU A 224 3.58 1.08 -5.36
N GLU A 225 3.28 -0.11 -5.87
CA GLU A 225 3.40 -0.44 -7.30
C GLU A 225 2.44 0.40 -8.14
N PHE A 226 1.20 0.57 -7.69
CA PHE A 226 0.22 1.41 -8.38
C PHE A 226 0.64 2.88 -8.44
N CYS A 227 1.31 3.41 -7.42
CA CYS A 227 1.89 4.76 -7.48
C CYS A 227 2.98 4.86 -8.57
N GLU A 228 3.85 3.85 -8.67
CA GLU A 228 4.91 3.77 -9.66
C GLU A 228 4.33 3.68 -11.08
N ASP A 229 3.35 2.80 -11.28
CA ASP A 229 2.72 2.58 -12.57
C ASP A 229 1.96 3.82 -13.04
N LEU A 230 1.18 4.45 -12.17
CA LEU A 230 0.51 5.71 -12.50
C LEU A 230 1.51 6.80 -12.89
N LEU A 231 2.63 6.92 -12.17
CA LEU A 231 3.68 7.88 -12.50
C LEU A 231 4.27 7.57 -13.89
N MET A 232 4.71 6.33 -14.13
CA MET A 232 5.35 5.92 -15.38
C MET A 232 4.43 6.07 -16.59
N ILE A 233 3.18 5.60 -16.48
CA ILE A 233 2.19 5.69 -17.55
C ILE A 233 1.87 7.15 -17.84
N SER A 234 1.69 7.97 -16.79
CA SER A 234 1.39 9.39 -16.98
C SER A 234 2.55 10.15 -17.60
N LEU A 235 3.79 9.85 -17.21
CA LEU A 235 4.98 10.41 -17.82
C LEU A 235 5.08 10.05 -19.29
N LYS A 236 5.03 8.76 -19.65
CA LYS A 236 5.04 8.32 -21.06
C LYS A 236 3.96 8.97 -21.90
N LYS A 237 2.76 9.09 -21.34
CA LYS A 237 1.59 9.63 -22.06
C LYS A 237 1.65 11.15 -22.25
N THR A 238 2.29 11.86 -21.32
CA THR A 238 2.38 13.33 -21.34
C THR A 238 3.72 13.85 -21.84
N ASP A 239 4.71 12.97 -22.00
CA ASP A 239 6.00 13.34 -22.56
C ASP A 239 5.83 13.80 -24.01
N ARG A 240 6.44 14.94 -24.31
CA ARG A 240 6.49 15.55 -25.64
C ARG A 240 7.90 15.54 -26.20
N SER A 241 8.85 14.95 -25.47
CA SER A 241 10.21 14.79 -25.92
C SER A 241 10.30 13.65 -26.93
N ASP A 242 11.15 13.81 -27.95
CA ASP A 242 11.53 12.71 -28.84
C ASP A 242 12.62 11.83 -28.22
N ILE A 243 12.84 11.94 -26.90
CA ILE A 243 13.87 11.19 -26.20
C ILE A 243 13.33 9.78 -25.94
N PRO A 244 14.03 8.73 -26.37
CA PRO A 244 13.57 7.34 -26.30
C PRO A 244 13.79 6.75 -24.90
N PHE A 245 13.14 7.33 -23.89
CA PHE A 245 13.23 6.87 -22.51
C PHE A 245 12.53 5.52 -22.33
N ILE A 246 13.18 4.63 -21.57
CA ILE A 246 12.60 3.37 -21.09
C ILE A 246 12.67 3.32 -19.56
N PHE A 247 11.72 2.62 -18.95
CA PHE A 247 11.77 2.27 -17.54
C PHE A 247 12.33 0.85 -17.40
N GLU A 248 13.39 0.70 -16.63
CA GLU A 248 13.99 -0.59 -16.31
C GLU A 248 13.70 -0.94 -14.85
N GLU A 249 13.18 -2.14 -14.62
CA GLU A 249 13.05 -2.70 -13.28
C GLU A 249 14.39 -3.28 -12.80
N ILE A 250 14.82 -2.86 -11.62
CA ILE A 250 15.95 -3.41 -10.88
C ILE A 250 15.48 -4.69 -10.18
N PRO A 251 16.05 -5.87 -10.48
CA PRO A 251 15.68 -7.12 -9.84
C PRO A 251 15.87 -7.04 -8.31
N ASN A 252 15.00 -7.70 -7.54
CA ASN A 252 15.01 -7.65 -6.07
C ASN A 252 16.41 -7.86 -5.45
N LYS A 253 17.17 -8.83 -5.98
CA LYS A 253 18.52 -9.19 -5.52
C LYS A 253 19.59 -8.13 -5.78
N ASP A 254 19.34 -7.21 -6.71
CA ASP A 254 20.30 -6.19 -7.15
C ASP A 254 19.94 -4.81 -6.56
N ARG A 255 18.88 -4.72 -5.74
CA ARG A 255 18.47 -3.47 -5.09
C ARG A 255 19.36 -3.17 -3.90
N ASN A 256 19.74 -1.90 -3.75
CA ASN A 256 20.49 -1.44 -2.59
C ASN A 256 19.64 -1.54 -1.32
N GLU A 257 20.10 -2.26 -0.30
CA GLU A 257 19.39 -2.45 0.98
C GLU A 257 19.14 -1.12 1.72
N ASP A 258 20.04 -0.14 1.57
CA ASP A 258 19.93 1.20 2.17
C ASP A 258 19.01 2.14 1.37
N CYS A 259 18.66 1.79 0.13
CA CYS A 259 17.80 2.57 -0.75
C CYS A 259 17.11 1.67 -1.78
N GLN A 260 15.99 1.08 -1.38
CA GLN A 260 15.29 0.03 -2.15
C GLN A 260 14.44 0.58 -3.31
N ILE A 261 15.07 1.35 -4.19
CA ILE A 261 14.48 1.75 -5.47
C ILE A 261 14.26 0.52 -6.36
N ARG A 262 13.17 0.52 -7.11
CA ARG A 262 12.76 -0.55 -8.02
C ARG A 262 12.93 -0.17 -9.48
N ILE A 263 12.74 1.09 -9.83
CA ILE A 263 12.66 1.54 -11.22
C ILE A 263 13.69 2.61 -11.49
N ARG A 264 14.36 2.53 -12.64
CA ARG A 264 15.24 3.58 -13.16
C ARG A 264 14.87 3.94 -14.59
N VAL A 265 15.20 5.16 -15.00
CA VAL A 265 15.08 5.59 -16.39
C VAL A 265 16.38 5.28 -17.12
N SER A 266 16.27 4.74 -18.33
CA SER A 266 17.38 4.49 -19.26
C SER A 266 16.98 4.95 -20.67
N LEU A 267 17.90 4.89 -21.63
CA LEU A 267 17.60 5.08 -23.04
C LEU A 267 17.38 3.72 -23.71
N GLU A 268 16.54 3.68 -24.76
CA GLU A 268 16.45 2.49 -25.60
C GLU A 268 17.84 2.06 -26.08
N LYS A 269 18.14 0.75 -26.00
CA LYS A 269 19.46 0.18 -26.28
C LYS A 269 20.07 0.63 -27.62
N LYS A 270 19.23 0.88 -28.63
CA LYS A 270 19.68 1.33 -29.96
C LYS A 270 20.31 2.73 -29.97
N PHE A 271 20.17 3.51 -28.91
CA PHE A 271 20.76 4.85 -28.73
C PHE A 271 21.88 4.89 -27.68
N LEU A 272 22.29 3.74 -27.14
CA LEU A 272 23.39 3.64 -26.16
C LEU A 272 24.75 3.32 -26.80
N ASN A 273 24.85 3.38 -28.14
CA ASN A 273 26.04 3.10 -28.94
C ASN A 273 26.65 4.38 -29.52
#